data_AF-A0A926ZC09-F1
#
_entry.id   AF-A0A926ZC09-F1
#
_cell.length_a   1.000
_cell.length_b   1.000
_cell.length_c   1.000
_cell.angle_alpha   90.00
_cell.angle_beta   90.00
_cell.angle_gamma   90.00
#
_symmetry.space_group_name_H-M   'P 1'
#
loop_
_entity.id
_entity.type
_entity.pdbx_description
1 polymer ?
#
loop_
_entity_poly.entity_id
_entity_poly.type
_entity_poly.pdbx_seq_one_letter_code
_entity_poly.pdbx_strand_id
1 'polypeptide(L)'
;MRFLLLHLPIALLRFSFYFFVFSTPILGVWLASSLVAYANGPVWLVLFSGILLFPLIPIIWDLWGRRKQKTPGVLTWGDRITLRTLLLNLVFITCLLALRPQTSFLALATRGDWMLDGRQGAGVEMTRKGLFYLANQLEWLYLSFHHNPFQQYANSSSIQVQPTPNSTSIPTPKPSQAAREWPWERVSLHPAIATMPASVETSIESVAQYIVQQEKDPFQRVKALHDYVADRIAYDAPSYFAGQYPPQDAETVFQRRTAVCAGYAKLLEALGKAAGEEILYVVGDSRSQTSDLNGQSHAWNAAKINGVWYLIDATWNSGYVDSSGFTKQYKTSYLFPPPHAMVISHFPDDPSWQLLPRPLSRGEFLRQPMLRPQFFADGLKLVFPTRSQTDVQGNALLQIENPRQKWLMASYRAKADAQAQNCLAQPIQGSQISCSFPETGTYEVSLFSGGEQAGRYDYVGQVEFNRS
;
A
#
# COMPACT_ATOMS: atom_id res chain seq x y z
N MET A 1 23.96 49.10 -16.94
CA MET A 1 23.96 47.79 -16.24
C MET A 1 23.42 47.81 -14.80
N ARG A 2 23.69 48.83 -13.95
CA ARG A 2 23.13 48.90 -12.57
C ARG A 2 21.60 49.00 -12.47
N PHE A 3 20.92 49.62 -13.44
CA PHE A 3 19.44 49.72 -13.45
C PHE A 3 18.73 48.41 -13.80
N LEU A 4 19.34 47.54 -14.62
CA LEU A 4 18.75 46.21 -14.94
C LEU A 4 18.84 45.24 -13.73
N LEU A 5 19.91 45.33 -12.93
CA LEU A 5 20.14 44.46 -11.78
C LEU A 5 19.23 44.76 -10.58
N LEU A 6 18.72 45.99 -10.44
CA LEU A 6 17.78 46.39 -9.38
C LEU A 6 16.31 46.10 -9.71
N HIS A 7 15.95 46.04 -10.99
CA HIS A 7 14.59 45.71 -11.42
C HIS A 7 14.33 44.22 -11.55
N LEU A 8 15.37 43.41 -11.80
CA LEU A 8 15.28 41.95 -11.83
C LEU A 8 14.69 41.33 -10.55
N PRO A 9 15.14 41.69 -9.32
CA PRO A 9 14.58 41.12 -8.09
C PRO A 9 13.13 41.56 -7.84
N ILE A 10 12.76 42.79 -8.22
CA ILE A 10 11.38 43.29 -8.07
C ILE A 10 10.44 42.61 -9.07
N ALA A 11 10.88 42.45 -10.33
CA ALA A 11 10.12 41.74 -11.35
C ALA A 11 9.94 40.27 -10.99
N LEU A 12 10.98 39.62 -10.47
CA LEU A 12 10.93 38.24 -10.00
C LEU A 12 9.99 38.09 -8.81
N LEU A 13 10.03 39.00 -7.83
CA LEU A 13 9.12 39.01 -6.69
C LEU A 13 7.65 39.21 -7.11
N ARG A 14 7.39 40.11 -8.06
CA ARG A 14 6.04 40.28 -8.62
C ARG A 14 5.58 39.04 -9.37
N PHE A 15 6.44 38.45 -10.19
CA PHE A 15 6.13 37.21 -10.90
C PHE A 15 5.82 36.08 -9.92
N SER A 16 6.66 35.87 -8.90
CA SER A 16 6.42 34.87 -7.85
C SER A 16 5.10 35.13 -7.11
N PHE A 17 4.78 36.39 -6.80
CA PHE A 17 3.51 36.75 -6.16
C PHE A 17 2.31 36.40 -7.04
N TYR A 18 2.30 36.83 -8.31
CA TYR A 18 1.20 36.52 -9.22
C TYR A 18 1.10 35.02 -9.50
N PHE A 19 2.23 34.34 -9.67
CA PHE A 19 2.26 32.89 -9.82
C PHE A 19 1.57 32.21 -8.64
N PHE A 20 1.89 32.60 -7.39
CA PHE A 20 1.23 32.05 -6.19
C PHE A 20 -0.27 32.36 -6.15
N VAL A 21 -0.66 33.59 -6.48
CA VAL A 21 -2.06 34.01 -6.53
C VAL A 21 -2.87 33.16 -7.50
N PHE A 22 -2.34 32.87 -8.68
CA PHE A 22 -3.06 32.08 -9.68
C PHE A 22 -2.92 30.57 -9.47
N SER A 23 -1.83 30.09 -8.89
CA SER A 23 -1.65 28.67 -8.60
C SER A 23 -2.52 28.19 -7.45
N THR A 24 -2.76 29.03 -6.43
CA THR A 24 -3.47 28.61 -5.21
C THR A 24 -4.93 28.17 -5.50
N PRO A 25 -5.75 28.90 -6.29
CA PRO A 25 -7.08 28.41 -6.68
C PRO A 25 -7.03 27.12 -7.49
N ILE A 26 -6.05 26.98 -8.40
CA ILE A 26 -5.87 25.77 -9.20
C ILE A 26 -5.56 24.57 -8.29
N LEU A 27 -4.66 24.74 -7.31
CA LEU A 27 -4.34 23.72 -6.33
C LEU A 27 -5.53 23.38 -5.43
N GLY A 28 -6.33 24.38 -5.04
CA GLY A 28 -7.54 24.19 -4.25
C GLY A 28 -8.59 23.36 -5.00
N VAL A 29 -8.84 23.69 -6.27
CA VAL A 29 -9.73 22.92 -7.15
C VAL A 29 -9.19 21.52 -7.40
N TRP A 30 -7.88 21.37 -7.60
CA TRP A 30 -7.24 20.07 -7.78
C TRP A 30 -7.39 19.17 -6.54
N LEU A 31 -7.09 19.68 -5.34
CA LEU A 31 -7.28 18.95 -4.09
C LEU A 31 -8.75 18.58 -3.86
N ALA A 32 -9.66 19.56 -3.96
CA ALA A 32 -11.08 19.34 -3.75
C ALA A 32 -11.67 18.35 -4.77
N SER A 33 -11.31 18.46 -6.05
CA SER A 33 -11.78 17.52 -7.07
C SER A 33 -11.23 16.12 -6.90
N SER A 34 -9.96 15.98 -6.50
CA SER A 34 -9.37 14.67 -6.22
C SER A 34 -10.05 14.00 -5.03
N LEU A 35 -10.37 14.77 -3.98
CA LEU A 35 -11.14 14.28 -2.82
C LEU A 35 -12.56 13.83 -3.23
N VAL A 36 -13.24 14.60 -4.06
CA VAL A 36 -14.57 14.25 -4.58
C VAL A 36 -14.51 13.00 -5.45
N ALA A 37 -13.54 12.90 -6.36
CA ALA A 37 -13.35 11.70 -7.18
C ALA A 37 -13.01 10.46 -6.33
N TYR A 38 -12.17 10.63 -5.30
CA TYR A 38 -11.80 9.57 -4.38
C TYR A 38 -13.00 9.06 -3.55
N ALA A 39 -13.85 9.97 -3.10
CA ALA A 39 -15.03 9.67 -2.28
C ALA A 39 -16.28 9.28 -3.10
N ASN A 40 -16.17 9.16 -4.42
CA ASN A 40 -17.29 9.00 -5.35
C ASN A 40 -18.40 10.07 -5.16
N GLY A 41 -17.98 11.30 -4.88
CA GLY A 41 -18.87 12.44 -4.71
C GLY A 41 -19.24 13.11 -6.04
N PRO A 42 -20.27 13.97 -6.05
CA PRO A 42 -20.69 14.64 -7.27
C PRO A 42 -19.73 15.79 -7.65
N VAL A 43 -19.18 15.72 -8.86
CA VAL A 43 -18.17 16.66 -9.40
C VAL A 43 -18.65 18.12 -9.40
N TRP A 44 -19.96 18.37 -9.51
CA TRP A 44 -20.51 19.74 -9.53
C TRP A 44 -20.25 20.50 -8.22
N LEU A 45 -20.08 19.82 -7.08
CA LEU A 45 -19.71 20.46 -5.81
C LEU A 45 -18.37 21.19 -5.91
N VAL A 46 -17.46 20.71 -6.74
CA VAL A 46 -16.15 21.31 -6.94
C VAL A 46 -16.24 22.53 -7.85
N LEU A 47 -17.04 22.46 -8.91
CA LEU A 47 -17.30 23.62 -9.78
C LEU A 47 -17.95 24.75 -8.98
N PHE A 48 -18.92 24.39 -8.13
CA PHE A 48 -19.60 25.33 -7.26
C PHE A 48 -18.65 25.95 -6.22
N SER A 49 -17.86 25.15 -5.50
CA SER A 49 -16.90 25.66 -4.52
C SER A 49 -15.79 26.48 -5.17
N GLY A 50 -15.33 26.10 -6.36
CA GLY A 50 -14.39 26.85 -7.18
C GLY A 50 -14.92 28.25 -7.50
N ILE A 51 -16.14 28.37 -8.04
CA ILE A 51 -16.79 29.64 -8.38
C ILE A 51 -17.05 30.50 -7.12
N LEU A 52 -17.44 29.87 -6.02
CA LEU A 52 -17.65 30.54 -4.73
C LEU A 52 -16.35 31.14 -4.20
N LEU A 53 -15.28 30.34 -4.09
CA LEU A 53 -13.98 30.78 -3.57
C LEU A 53 -13.24 31.69 -4.56
N PHE A 54 -13.55 31.58 -5.85
CA PHE A 54 -13.06 32.44 -6.91
C PHE A 54 -14.02 32.49 -8.13
N PRO A 55 -14.65 33.63 -8.46
CA PRO A 55 -14.42 34.96 -7.90
C PRO A 55 -15.51 35.48 -6.93
N LEU A 56 -16.58 34.72 -6.64
CA LEU A 56 -17.79 35.29 -6.01
C LEU A 56 -17.58 35.85 -4.60
N ILE A 57 -17.10 35.05 -3.64
CA ILE A 57 -16.89 35.49 -2.25
C ILE A 57 -15.89 36.66 -2.16
N PRO A 58 -14.72 36.65 -2.85
CA PRO A 58 -13.82 37.80 -2.88
C PRO A 58 -14.51 39.10 -3.32
N ILE A 59 -15.35 39.04 -4.36
CA ILE A 59 -16.09 40.20 -4.89
C ILE A 59 -17.13 40.69 -3.87
N ILE A 60 -17.96 39.78 -3.35
CA ILE A 60 -18.99 40.12 -2.34
C ILE A 60 -18.33 40.75 -1.11
N TRP A 61 -17.21 40.19 -0.64
CA TRP A 61 -16.46 40.72 0.49
C TRP A 61 -15.89 42.13 0.21
N ASP A 62 -15.36 42.41 -0.98
CA ASP A 62 -14.94 43.78 -1.34
C ASP A 62 -16.11 44.76 -1.35
N LEU A 63 -17.22 44.39 -1.99
CA LEU A 63 -18.41 45.23 -2.10
C LEU A 63 -19.00 45.57 -0.72
N TRP A 64 -19.03 44.61 0.20
CA TRP A 64 -19.50 44.84 1.57
C TRP A 64 -18.53 45.70 2.38
N GLY A 65 -17.22 45.48 2.25
CA GLY A 65 -16.19 46.26 2.92
C GLY A 65 -16.19 47.74 2.52
N ARG A 66 -16.50 48.04 1.24
CA ARG A 66 -16.61 49.42 0.73
C ARG A 66 -17.71 50.23 1.41
N ARG A 67 -18.80 49.59 1.87
CA ARG A 67 -19.89 50.29 2.59
C ARG A 67 -19.42 50.93 3.91
N LYS A 68 -18.27 50.52 4.44
CA LYS A 68 -17.73 50.98 5.73
C LYS A 68 -16.47 51.84 5.60
N GLN A 69 -15.97 52.08 4.39
CA GLN A 69 -14.68 52.75 4.17
C GLN A 69 -14.86 54.28 4.04
N LYS A 70 -14.28 55.05 4.97
CA LYS A 70 -14.36 56.52 5.02
C LYS A 70 -13.18 57.25 4.38
N THR A 71 -12.11 56.54 4.00
CA THR A 71 -10.89 57.10 3.39
C THR A 71 -10.43 56.26 2.20
N PRO A 72 -9.79 56.87 1.18
CA PRO A 72 -9.24 56.13 0.05
C PRO A 72 -8.09 55.24 0.51
N GLY A 73 -8.18 53.93 0.23
CA GLY A 73 -7.17 52.94 0.61
C GLY A 73 -5.97 52.92 -0.34
N VAL A 74 -4.81 52.49 0.18
CA VAL A 74 -3.53 52.36 -0.57
C VAL A 74 -3.59 51.26 -1.65
N LEU A 75 -4.39 50.21 -1.44
CA LEU A 75 -4.51 49.07 -2.34
C LEU A 75 -5.56 49.33 -3.44
N THR A 76 -5.23 49.00 -4.69
CA THR A 76 -6.20 49.07 -5.80
C THR A 76 -7.32 48.05 -5.61
N TRP A 77 -8.40 48.18 -6.38
CA TRP A 77 -9.47 47.17 -6.37
C TRP A 77 -8.94 45.77 -6.74
N GLY A 78 -8.09 45.70 -7.78
CA GLY A 78 -7.46 44.45 -8.21
C GLY A 78 -6.61 43.81 -7.11
N ASP A 79 -5.82 44.62 -6.38
CA ASP A 79 -4.98 44.12 -5.28
C ASP A 79 -5.82 43.52 -4.16
N ARG A 80 -6.93 44.18 -3.79
CA ARG A 80 -7.80 43.69 -2.71
C ARG A 80 -8.53 42.41 -3.08
N ILE A 81 -9.02 42.28 -4.31
CA ILE A 81 -9.64 41.04 -4.80
C ILE A 81 -8.60 39.92 -4.86
N THR A 82 -7.40 40.22 -5.34
CA THR A 82 -6.28 39.30 -5.42
C THR A 82 -5.90 38.75 -4.03
N LEU A 83 -5.68 39.63 -3.06
CA LEU A 83 -5.31 39.24 -1.70
C LEU A 83 -6.42 38.45 -0.99
N ARG A 84 -7.70 38.83 -1.18
CA ARG A 84 -8.82 38.06 -0.62
C ARG A 84 -8.97 36.69 -1.24
N THR A 85 -8.78 36.58 -2.56
CA THR A 85 -8.78 35.29 -3.27
C THR A 85 -7.68 34.39 -2.74
N LEU A 86 -6.46 34.92 -2.63
CA LEU A 86 -5.31 34.19 -2.08
C LEU A 86 -5.61 33.72 -0.65
N LEU A 87 -6.09 34.62 0.22
CA LEU A 87 -6.41 34.28 1.61
C LEU A 87 -7.48 33.20 1.72
N LEU A 88 -8.60 33.33 0.98
CA LEU A 88 -9.69 32.36 1.04
C LEU A 88 -9.25 30.98 0.54
N ASN A 89 -8.49 30.92 -0.55
CA ASN A 89 -8.00 29.64 -1.08
C ASN A 89 -6.91 29.02 -0.18
N LEU A 90 -6.01 29.81 0.41
CA LEU A 90 -5.04 29.31 1.39
C LEU A 90 -5.73 28.75 2.63
N VAL A 91 -6.73 29.47 3.18
CA VAL A 91 -7.51 28.99 4.32
C VAL A 91 -8.25 27.71 3.95
N PHE A 92 -8.91 27.67 2.79
CA PHE A 92 -9.62 26.48 2.31
C PHE A 92 -8.70 25.26 2.18
N ILE A 93 -7.57 25.40 1.49
CA ILE A 93 -6.59 24.31 1.33
C ILE A 93 -6.05 23.88 2.69
N THR A 94 -5.63 24.83 3.53
CA THR A 94 -5.09 24.53 4.86
C THR A 94 -6.10 23.79 5.72
N CYS A 95 -7.37 24.22 5.71
CA CYS A 95 -8.44 23.54 6.42
C CYS A 95 -8.65 22.11 5.91
N LEU A 96 -8.68 21.89 4.58
CA LEU A 96 -8.83 20.54 4.03
C LEU A 96 -7.66 19.62 4.42
N LEU A 97 -6.43 20.11 4.29
CA LEU A 97 -5.23 19.35 4.64
C LEU A 97 -5.12 19.08 6.14
N ALA A 98 -5.54 20.03 6.99
CA ALA A 98 -5.51 19.87 8.45
C ALA A 98 -6.62 18.95 8.98
N LEU A 99 -7.83 19.03 8.40
CA LEU A 99 -8.98 18.23 8.86
C LEU A 99 -8.93 16.79 8.35
N ARG A 100 -8.33 16.55 7.18
CA ARG A 100 -8.29 15.23 6.52
C ARG A 100 -6.92 14.97 5.86
N PRO A 101 -5.80 14.98 6.62
CA PRO A 101 -4.45 14.90 6.06
C PRO A 101 -4.22 13.61 5.27
N GLN A 102 -4.56 12.45 5.88
CA GLN A 102 -4.40 11.13 5.27
C GLN A 102 -5.25 10.99 4.00
N THR A 103 -6.56 11.32 4.07
CA THR A 103 -7.46 11.24 2.93
C THR A 103 -7.07 12.21 1.81
N SER A 104 -6.55 13.39 2.14
CA SER A 104 -6.09 14.38 1.16
C SER A 104 -4.90 13.85 0.37
N PHE A 105 -3.88 13.31 1.06
CA PHE A 105 -2.74 12.68 0.40
C PHE A 105 -3.19 11.48 -0.44
N LEU A 106 -4.01 10.59 0.13
CA LEU A 106 -4.48 9.41 -0.57
C LEU A 106 -5.25 9.78 -1.83
N ALA A 107 -6.19 10.73 -1.75
CA ALA A 107 -6.98 11.18 -2.89
C ALA A 107 -6.10 11.77 -4.01
N LEU A 108 -5.10 12.58 -3.66
CA LEU A 108 -4.14 13.11 -4.65
C LEU A 108 -3.25 12.01 -5.23
N ALA A 109 -2.77 11.10 -4.38
CA ALA A 109 -1.89 10.02 -4.79
C ALA A 109 -2.61 9.02 -5.70
N THR A 110 -3.88 8.68 -5.40
CA THR A 110 -4.64 7.63 -6.08
C THR A 110 -5.60 8.12 -7.14
N ARG A 111 -6.14 9.35 -7.04
CA ARG A 111 -7.13 9.94 -7.96
C ARG A 111 -6.77 11.36 -8.39
N GLY A 112 -5.54 11.84 -8.15
CA GLY A 112 -5.10 13.19 -8.52
C GLY A 112 -5.15 13.50 -10.02
N ASP A 113 -5.25 12.48 -10.87
CA ASP A 113 -5.32 12.56 -12.32
C ASP A 113 -6.70 12.21 -12.88
N TRP A 114 -7.75 12.14 -12.05
CA TRP A 114 -9.08 11.67 -12.44
C TRP A 114 -9.65 12.34 -13.70
N MET A 115 -9.33 13.62 -13.94
CA MET A 115 -9.75 14.38 -15.13
C MET A 115 -9.14 13.85 -16.45
N LEU A 116 -8.13 13.00 -16.34
CA LEU A 116 -7.43 12.34 -17.45
C LEU A 116 -7.85 10.87 -17.60
N ASP A 117 -8.81 10.37 -16.83
CA ASP A 117 -9.29 8.99 -16.94
C ASP A 117 -9.80 8.68 -18.36
N GLY A 118 -9.45 7.51 -18.88
CA GLY A 118 -9.75 7.08 -20.25
C GLY A 118 -8.96 7.81 -21.35
N ARG A 119 -8.16 8.84 -21.02
CA ARG A 119 -7.33 9.56 -22.00
C ARG A 119 -5.93 8.96 -22.08
N GLN A 120 -5.43 8.86 -23.31
CA GLN A 120 -4.09 8.36 -23.62
C GLN A 120 -3.32 9.37 -24.49
N GLY A 121 -1.99 9.26 -24.49
CA GLY A 121 -1.10 10.07 -25.33
C GLY A 121 0.06 10.67 -24.54
N ALA A 122 1.16 11.00 -25.22
CA ALA A 122 2.39 11.45 -24.58
C ALA A 122 2.20 12.69 -23.69
N GLY A 123 1.39 13.67 -24.13
CA GLY A 123 1.07 14.85 -23.34
C GLY A 123 0.25 14.52 -22.09
N VAL A 124 -0.73 13.62 -22.20
CA VAL A 124 -1.55 13.17 -21.06
C VAL A 124 -0.69 12.45 -20.02
N GLU A 125 0.22 11.57 -20.46
CA GLU A 125 1.13 10.89 -19.53
C GLU A 125 2.12 11.84 -18.87
N MET A 126 2.59 12.87 -19.59
CA MET A 126 3.43 13.90 -19.00
C MET A 126 2.69 14.68 -17.90
N THR A 127 1.44 15.08 -18.17
CA THR A 127 0.59 15.75 -17.16
C THR A 127 0.35 14.85 -15.96
N ARG A 128 -0.03 13.59 -16.17
CA ARG A 128 -0.24 12.59 -15.11
C ARG A 128 0.99 12.43 -14.23
N LYS A 129 2.18 12.28 -14.83
CA LYS A 129 3.45 12.23 -14.10
C LYS A 129 3.70 13.48 -13.28
N GLY A 130 3.41 14.67 -13.83
CA GLY A 130 3.54 15.94 -13.10
C GLY A 130 2.62 16.03 -11.89
N LEU A 131 1.34 15.67 -12.04
CA LEU A 131 0.36 15.67 -10.95
C LEU A 131 0.77 14.71 -9.83
N PHE A 132 1.22 13.50 -10.17
CA PHE A 132 1.67 12.52 -9.19
C PHE A 132 3.00 12.88 -8.54
N TYR A 133 3.91 13.54 -9.27
CA TYR A 133 5.11 14.10 -8.67
C TYR A 133 4.75 15.12 -7.58
N LEU A 134 3.83 16.04 -7.86
CA LEU A 134 3.34 17.02 -6.89
C LEU A 134 2.63 16.36 -5.70
N ALA A 135 1.79 15.33 -5.95
CA ALA A 135 1.13 14.57 -4.89
C ALA A 135 2.15 13.89 -3.96
N ASN A 136 3.22 13.31 -4.52
CA ASN A 136 4.28 12.69 -3.73
C ASN A 136 5.03 13.70 -2.85
N GLN A 137 5.12 14.98 -3.22
CA GLN A 137 5.71 16.01 -2.34
C GLN A 137 4.90 16.24 -1.06
N LEU A 138 3.66 15.74 -1.00
CA LEU A 138 2.77 15.83 0.15
C LEU A 138 2.76 14.55 1.01
N GLU A 139 3.67 13.59 0.75
CA GLU A 139 3.79 12.35 1.55
C GLU A 139 4.01 12.63 3.04
N TRP A 140 4.67 13.74 3.40
CA TRP A 140 4.86 14.13 4.80
C TRP A 140 3.52 14.30 5.56
N LEU A 141 2.42 14.65 4.88
CA LEU A 141 1.09 14.71 5.50
C LEU A 141 0.57 13.33 5.89
N TYR A 142 0.91 12.31 5.12
CA TYR A 142 0.58 10.92 5.46
C TYR A 142 1.39 10.48 6.68
N LEU A 143 2.70 10.74 6.66
CA LEU A 143 3.63 10.31 7.71
C LEU A 143 3.42 11.03 9.05
N SER A 144 2.93 12.28 9.05
CA SER A 144 2.67 13.02 10.29
C SER A 144 1.53 12.43 11.13
N PHE A 145 0.71 11.54 10.56
CA PHE A 145 -0.42 10.89 11.23
C PHE A 145 -0.38 9.35 11.16
N HIS A 146 0.60 8.77 10.46
CA HIS A 146 0.85 7.33 10.46
C HIS A 146 2.14 7.05 11.21
N HIS A 147 2.01 6.78 12.50
CA HIS A 147 3.12 6.27 13.29
C HIS A 147 3.08 4.74 13.31
N ASN A 148 4.20 4.10 12.98
CA ASN A 148 4.30 2.65 13.00
C ASN A 148 4.69 2.16 14.41
N PRO A 149 3.75 1.56 15.18
CA PRO A 149 4.04 1.11 16.54
C PRO A 149 5.08 -0.02 16.58
N PHE A 150 5.36 -0.67 15.45
CA PHE A 150 6.32 -1.77 15.37
C PHE A 150 7.75 -1.29 15.10
N GLN A 151 7.95 0.00 14.86
CA GLN A 151 9.28 0.59 14.68
C GLN A 151 10.13 0.47 15.95
N GLN A 152 9.52 0.48 17.13
CA GLN A 152 10.21 0.30 18.41
C GLN A 152 10.94 -1.05 18.56
N TYR A 153 10.56 -2.06 17.77
CA TYR A 153 11.17 -3.40 17.78
C TYR A 153 12.30 -3.56 16.73
N ALA A 154 12.48 -2.56 15.87
CA ALA A 154 13.61 -2.51 14.95
C ALA A 154 14.89 -2.23 15.74
N ASN A 155 15.86 -3.14 15.69
CA ASN A 155 17.16 -2.95 16.33
C ASN A 155 18.04 -2.02 15.48
N SER A 156 19.06 -1.41 16.08
CA SER A 156 20.09 -0.64 15.35
C SER A 156 20.85 -1.46 14.29
N SER A 157 20.87 -2.79 14.41
CA SER A 157 21.52 -3.71 13.47
C SER A 157 20.82 -3.80 12.10
N SER A 158 19.49 -3.66 12.02
CA SER A 158 18.77 -3.63 10.73
C SER A 158 18.86 -2.27 10.05
N ILE A 159 19.15 -1.20 10.80
CA ILE A 159 19.27 0.18 10.31
C ILE A 159 20.60 0.41 9.56
N GLN A 160 21.63 -0.42 9.77
CA GLN A 160 22.95 -0.25 9.15
C GLN A 160 23.18 -1.06 7.86
N VAL A 161 22.29 -1.99 7.53
CA VAL A 161 22.43 -2.82 6.32
C VAL A 161 21.69 -2.16 5.17
N GLN A 162 22.43 -1.64 4.18
CA GLN A 162 21.84 -1.24 2.90
C GLN A 162 21.83 -2.44 1.94
N PRO A 163 20.67 -3.08 1.68
CA PRO A 163 20.59 -4.11 0.68
C PRO A 163 20.90 -3.52 -0.69
N THR A 164 21.81 -4.15 -1.43
CA THR A 164 21.99 -3.84 -2.85
C THR A 164 20.84 -4.51 -3.61
N PRO A 165 20.13 -3.79 -4.50
CA PRO A 165 19.15 -4.43 -5.38
C PRO A 165 19.84 -5.55 -6.15
N ASN A 166 19.20 -6.71 -6.25
CA ASN A 166 19.72 -7.79 -7.09
C ASN A 166 19.88 -7.24 -8.51
N SER A 167 21.13 -7.15 -8.99
CA SER A 167 21.44 -6.77 -10.37
C SER A 167 20.58 -7.63 -11.31
N THR A 168 20.08 -7.02 -12.38
CA THR A 168 19.25 -7.66 -13.43
C THR A 168 19.91 -8.87 -14.10
N SER A 169 21.15 -9.18 -13.75
CA SER A 169 21.76 -10.49 -13.95
C SER A 169 21.58 -11.34 -12.68
N ILE A 170 20.51 -12.14 -12.61
CA ILE A 170 20.62 -13.43 -11.91
C ILE A 170 21.80 -14.13 -12.61
N PRO A 171 22.96 -14.37 -11.95
CA PRO A 171 24.02 -15.12 -12.60
C PRO A 171 23.40 -16.46 -12.97
N THR A 172 23.40 -16.87 -14.23
CA THR A 172 22.83 -18.14 -14.68
C THR A 172 23.52 -19.27 -13.94
N PRO A 173 22.90 -19.87 -12.91
CA PRO A 173 23.59 -20.86 -12.11
C PRO A 173 23.34 -22.23 -12.74
N LYS A 174 24.42 -23.01 -12.81
CA LYS A 174 24.56 -24.27 -13.55
C LYS A 174 23.35 -25.22 -13.41
N PRO A 175 23.09 -26.08 -14.41
CA PRO A 175 21.82 -26.82 -14.56
C PRO A 175 21.53 -27.94 -13.54
N SER A 176 22.29 -28.08 -12.44
CA SER A 176 22.16 -29.22 -11.50
C SER A 176 21.73 -28.85 -10.08
N GLN A 177 21.06 -27.72 -9.87
CA GLN A 177 20.49 -27.27 -8.59
C GLN A 177 18.98 -27.02 -8.74
N ALA A 178 18.21 -28.10 -8.80
CA ALA A 178 16.84 -28.14 -9.28
C ALA A 178 15.75 -27.56 -8.33
N ALA A 179 16.04 -26.65 -7.39
CA ALA A 179 15.01 -26.03 -6.55
C ALA A 179 15.22 -24.53 -6.38
N ARG A 180 14.74 -23.76 -7.36
CA ARG A 180 14.58 -22.30 -7.33
C ARG A 180 13.09 -22.01 -7.53
N GLU A 181 12.31 -22.08 -6.47
CA GLU A 181 10.89 -22.42 -6.56
C GLU A 181 10.00 -21.46 -5.78
N TRP A 182 9.92 -20.19 -6.20
CA TRP A 182 8.71 -19.43 -5.92
C TRP A 182 7.87 -19.37 -7.21
N PRO A 183 6.61 -19.84 -7.20
CA PRO A 183 5.91 -20.42 -6.06
C PRO A 183 6.42 -21.82 -5.69
N TRP A 184 6.30 -22.17 -4.41
CA TRP A 184 6.63 -23.52 -3.92
C TRP A 184 5.60 -24.52 -4.43
N GLU A 185 6.04 -25.61 -5.06
CA GLU A 185 5.13 -26.61 -5.66
C GLU A 185 4.26 -27.32 -4.61
N ARG A 186 4.82 -27.59 -3.43
CA ARG A 186 4.12 -28.24 -2.33
C ARG A 186 3.99 -27.29 -1.15
N VAL A 187 2.74 -26.99 -0.79
CA VAL A 187 2.40 -26.25 0.42
C VAL A 187 2.31 -27.25 1.58
N SER A 188 3.46 -27.61 2.13
CA SER A 188 3.57 -28.43 3.33
C SER A 188 4.69 -27.92 4.23
N LEU A 189 4.56 -28.16 5.53
CA LEU A 189 5.64 -27.90 6.47
C LEU A 189 6.89 -28.68 6.06
N HIS A 190 8.05 -28.06 6.30
CA HIS A 190 9.33 -28.74 6.18
C HIS A 190 9.34 -30.01 7.05
N PRO A 191 9.85 -31.16 6.58
CA PRO A 191 9.82 -32.42 7.33
C PRO A 191 10.35 -32.31 8.75
N ALA A 192 11.50 -31.62 8.93
CA ALA A 192 12.08 -31.39 10.26
C ALA A 192 11.14 -30.66 11.24
N ILE A 193 10.22 -29.82 10.73
CA ILE A 193 9.24 -29.11 11.55
C ILE A 193 7.99 -29.95 11.78
N ALA A 194 7.55 -30.69 10.77
CA ALA A 194 6.40 -31.59 10.87
C ALA A 194 6.62 -32.72 11.88
N THR A 195 7.87 -33.19 12.04
CA THR A 195 8.23 -34.29 12.94
C THR A 195 9.07 -33.84 14.14
N MET A 196 9.11 -32.54 14.45
CA MET A 196 9.92 -32.01 15.54
C MET A 196 9.42 -32.55 16.90
N PRO A 197 10.28 -33.20 17.72
CA PRO A 197 9.88 -33.64 19.05
C PRO A 197 9.66 -32.46 19.99
N ALA A 198 8.62 -32.51 20.82
CA ALA A 198 8.34 -31.46 21.81
C ALA A 198 9.50 -31.23 22.80
N SER A 199 10.35 -32.25 23.04
CA SER A 199 11.55 -32.15 23.87
C SER A 199 12.64 -31.23 23.29
N VAL A 200 12.56 -30.90 22.01
CA VAL A 200 13.46 -29.93 21.34
C VAL A 200 12.99 -28.50 21.56
N GLU A 201 11.68 -28.27 21.73
CA GLU A 201 11.07 -26.95 21.80
C GLU A 201 11.23 -26.26 23.18
N THR A 202 12.41 -26.38 23.78
CA THR A 202 12.75 -25.86 25.12
C THR A 202 13.31 -24.44 25.09
N SER A 203 14.03 -24.06 24.03
CA SER A 203 14.53 -22.71 23.79
C SER A 203 14.66 -22.41 22.30
N ILE A 204 14.82 -21.14 21.95
CA ILE A 204 15.09 -20.68 20.58
C ILE A 204 16.35 -21.36 20.02
N GLU A 205 17.42 -21.43 20.81
CA GLU A 205 18.69 -22.06 20.42
C GLU A 205 18.51 -23.56 20.17
N SER A 206 17.78 -24.27 21.04
CA SER A 206 17.54 -25.71 20.88
C SER A 206 16.83 -26.02 19.56
N VAL A 207 15.78 -25.25 19.25
CA VAL A 207 15.03 -25.38 17.98
C VAL A 207 15.93 -25.06 16.78
N ALA A 208 16.66 -23.94 16.82
CA ALA A 208 17.55 -23.53 15.73
C ALA A 208 18.64 -24.57 15.47
N GLN A 209 19.28 -25.10 16.51
CA GLN A 209 20.33 -26.12 16.38
C GLN A 209 19.79 -27.45 15.85
N TYR A 210 18.59 -27.86 16.28
CA TYR A 210 17.93 -29.02 15.70
C TYR A 210 17.70 -28.83 14.19
N ILE A 211 17.19 -27.67 13.77
CA ILE A 211 16.96 -27.36 12.35
C ILE A 211 18.28 -27.41 11.55
N VAL A 212 19.37 -26.81 12.06
CA VAL A 212 20.70 -26.85 11.43
C VAL A 212 21.26 -28.27 11.31
N GLN A 213 20.95 -29.14 12.27
CA GLN A 213 21.37 -30.54 12.24
C GLN A 213 20.62 -31.33 11.17
N GLN A 214 19.30 -31.12 11.07
CA GLN A 214 18.44 -31.84 10.12
C GLN A 214 18.56 -31.33 8.68
N GLU A 215 18.83 -30.04 8.46
CA GLU A 215 18.81 -29.43 7.13
C GLU A 215 20.12 -28.70 6.79
N LYS A 216 20.77 -29.15 5.72
CA LYS A 216 22.07 -28.65 5.24
C LYS A 216 21.94 -27.62 4.13
N ASP A 217 20.87 -27.67 3.35
CA ASP A 217 20.59 -26.68 2.33
C ASP A 217 20.13 -25.35 2.97
N PRO A 218 20.79 -24.22 2.69
CA PRO A 218 20.41 -22.94 3.29
C PRO A 218 18.98 -22.47 2.97
N PHE A 219 18.47 -22.75 1.76
CA PHE A 219 17.08 -22.37 1.42
C PHE A 219 16.08 -23.20 2.20
N GLN A 220 16.29 -24.50 2.29
CA GLN A 220 15.42 -25.38 3.07
C GLN A 220 15.55 -25.12 4.58
N ARG A 221 16.74 -24.71 5.05
CA ARG A 221 16.94 -24.31 6.44
C ARG A 221 16.14 -23.06 6.78
N VAL A 222 16.22 -22.00 5.96
CA VAL A 222 15.42 -20.79 6.16
C VAL A 222 13.92 -21.09 6.01
N LYS A 223 13.52 -21.97 5.09
CA LYS A 223 12.14 -22.50 5.05
C LYS A 223 11.74 -23.16 6.36
N ALA A 224 12.58 -24.03 6.94
CA ALA A 224 12.27 -24.70 8.20
C ALA A 224 12.13 -23.69 9.36
N LEU A 225 12.99 -22.66 9.43
CA LEU A 225 12.86 -21.59 10.42
C LEU A 225 11.56 -20.81 10.24
N HIS A 226 11.22 -20.43 8.99
CA HIS A 226 9.94 -19.80 8.64
C HIS A 226 8.76 -20.67 9.06
N ASP A 227 8.78 -21.95 8.69
CA ASP A 227 7.70 -22.89 8.94
C ASP A 227 7.47 -23.13 10.43
N TYR A 228 8.54 -23.15 11.23
CA TYR A 228 8.42 -23.21 12.68
C TYR A 228 7.61 -22.02 13.21
N VAL A 229 7.94 -20.80 12.79
CA VAL A 229 7.23 -19.60 13.24
C VAL A 229 5.79 -19.57 12.73
N ALA A 230 5.59 -19.85 11.44
CA ALA A 230 4.26 -19.84 10.81
C ALA A 230 3.33 -20.94 11.37
N ASP A 231 3.88 -22.05 11.88
CA ASP A 231 3.09 -23.13 12.44
C ASP A 231 2.90 -23.03 13.96
N ARG A 232 3.94 -22.67 14.71
CA ARG A 232 3.91 -22.72 16.19
C ARG A 232 3.34 -21.47 16.85
N ILE A 233 3.24 -20.36 16.12
CA ILE A 233 2.72 -19.10 16.67
C ILE A 233 1.31 -18.86 16.14
N ALA A 234 0.39 -18.54 17.05
CA ALA A 234 -0.95 -18.07 16.70
C ALA A 234 -1.01 -16.54 16.73
N TYR A 235 -1.79 -15.93 15.82
CA TYR A 235 -1.93 -14.49 15.79
C TYR A 235 -2.82 -13.99 16.95
N ASP A 236 -2.34 -13.00 17.69
CA ASP A 236 -3.05 -12.40 18.82
C ASP A 236 -4.08 -11.37 18.32
N ALA A 237 -5.15 -11.88 17.68
CA ALA A 237 -6.23 -11.06 17.15
C ALA A 237 -6.91 -10.16 18.22
N PRO A 238 -7.15 -10.62 19.47
CA PRO A 238 -7.70 -9.75 20.51
C PRO A 238 -6.83 -8.53 20.80
N SER A 239 -5.51 -8.72 21.01
CA SER A 239 -4.59 -7.60 21.23
C SER A 239 -4.45 -6.71 20.01
N TYR A 240 -4.51 -7.29 18.81
CA TYR A 240 -4.52 -6.54 17.55
C TYR A 240 -5.72 -5.60 17.46
N PHE A 241 -6.94 -6.10 17.69
CA PHE A 241 -8.14 -5.27 17.67
C PHE A 241 -8.19 -4.24 18.80
N ALA A 242 -7.59 -4.54 19.95
CA ALA A 242 -7.48 -3.61 21.07
C ALA A 242 -6.40 -2.53 20.86
N GLY A 243 -5.48 -2.71 19.90
CA GLY A 243 -4.31 -1.84 19.73
C GLY A 243 -3.34 -1.87 20.92
N GLN A 244 -3.38 -2.92 21.74
CA GLN A 244 -2.59 -3.08 22.96
C GLN A 244 -1.85 -4.41 22.91
N TYR A 245 -0.55 -4.35 22.68
CA TYR A 245 0.28 -5.51 22.44
C TYR A 245 1.04 -5.93 23.71
N PRO A 246 1.02 -7.23 24.08
CA PRO A 246 2.02 -7.81 24.98
C PRO A 246 3.44 -7.61 24.41
N PRO A 247 4.51 -7.84 25.19
CA PRO A 247 5.87 -7.80 24.66
C PRO A 247 6.02 -8.69 23.42
N GLN A 248 6.62 -8.13 22.36
CA GLN A 248 6.82 -8.79 21.07
C GLN A 248 8.29 -9.24 20.87
N ASP A 249 9.08 -9.30 21.94
CA ASP A 249 10.42 -9.86 21.88
C ASP A 249 10.38 -11.39 21.68
N ALA A 250 11.45 -11.94 21.08
CA ALA A 250 11.47 -13.32 20.64
C ALA A 250 11.26 -14.33 21.78
N GLU A 251 11.80 -14.06 22.97
CA GLU A 251 11.72 -14.98 24.12
C GLU A 251 10.28 -15.04 24.65
N THR A 252 9.65 -13.87 24.84
CA THR A 252 8.23 -13.80 25.24
C THR A 252 7.32 -14.51 24.23
N VAL A 253 7.55 -14.29 22.93
CA VAL A 253 6.75 -14.92 21.85
C VAL A 253 6.96 -16.43 21.80
N PHE A 254 8.21 -16.89 21.95
CA PHE A 254 8.54 -18.32 22.00
C PHE A 254 7.79 -19.02 23.14
N GLN A 255 7.77 -18.41 24.33
CA GLN A 255 7.10 -18.97 25.51
C GLN A 255 5.57 -18.94 25.37
N ARG A 256 5.00 -17.83 24.89
CA ARG A 256 3.53 -17.64 24.81
C ARG A 256 2.89 -18.38 23.64
N ARG A 257 3.65 -18.65 22.57
CA ARG A 257 3.14 -19.18 21.29
C ARG A 257 2.08 -18.27 20.65
N THR A 258 2.03 -17.00 21.03
CA THR A 258 1.10 -15.99 20.48
C THR A 258 1.81 -14.65 20.28
N ALA A 259 1.48 -13.95 19.19
CA ALA A 259 2.07 -12.65 18.84
C ALA A 259 1.25 -11.89 17.79
N VAL A 260 1.56 -10.61 17.58
CA VAL A 260 1.22 -9.91 16.33
C VAL A 260 2.43 -9.91 15.38
N CYS A 261 2.31 -9.28 14.20
CA CYS A 261 3.32 -9.35 13.14
C CYS A 261 4.76 -9.05 13.60
N ALA A 262 4.95 -8.07 14.49
CA ALA A 262 6.26 -7.79 15.07
C ALA A 262 6.87 -9.00 15.79
N GLY A 263 6.10 -9.70 16.63
CA GLY A 263 6.61 -10.85 17.37
C GLY A 263 6.94 -12.06 16.51
N TYR A 264 6.18 -12.30 15.44
CA TYR A 264 6.54 -13.29 14.42
C TYR A 264 7.90 -12.94 13.80
N ALA A 265 8.07 -11.69 13.37
CA ALA A 265 9.28 -11.26 12.70
C ALA A 265 10.50 -11.26 13.62
N LYS A 266 10.33 -10.92 14.91
CA LYS A 266 11.40 -11.00 15.92
C LYS A 266 11.78 -12.43 16.26
N LEU A 267 10.82 -13.35 16.36
CA LEU A 267 11.13 -14.76 16.60
C LEU A 267 11.89 -15.37 15.41
N LEU A 268 11.48 -15.07 14.18
CA LEU A 268 12.18 -15.55 12.98
C LEU A 268 13.62 -15.00 12.90
N GLU A 269 13.81 -13.70 13.20
CA GLU A 269 15.15 -13.09 13.30
C GLU A 269 16.01 -13.79 14.38
N ALA A 270 15.46 -14.06 15.56
CA ALA A 270 16.20 -14.72 16.65
C ALA A 270 16.58 -16.18 16.32
N LEU A 271 15.64 -16.93 15.72
CA LEU A 271 15.91 -18.29 15.22
C LEU A 271 16.97 -18.28 14.12
N GLY A 272 16.91 -17.34 13.19
CA GLY A 272 17.94 -17.13 12.16
C GLY A 272 19.31 -16.90 12.79
N LYS A 273 19.41 -15.95 13.72
CA LYS A 273 20.64 -15.66 14.45
C LYS A 273 21.20 -16.90 15.16
N ALA A 274 20.37 -17.67 15.85
CA ALA A 274 20.78 -18.88 16.55
C ALA A 274 21.17 -20.04 15.59
N ALA A 275 20.63 -20.05 14.38
CA ALA A 275 20.97 -20.99 13.31
C ALA A 275 22.21 -20.58 12.49
N GLY A 276 22.74 -19.37 12.69
CA GLY A 276 23.81 -18.80 11.88
C GLY A 276 23.36 -18.26 10.52
N GLU A 277 22.06 -17.99 10.36
CA GLU A 277 21.46 -17.40 9.16
C GLU A 277 21.27 -15.88 9.34
N GLU A 278 21.51 -15.10 8.28
CA GLU A 278 21.34 -13.65 8.29
C GLU A 278 19.89 -13.31 7.92
N ILE A 279 19.02 -13.25 8.94
CA ILE A 279 17.61 -12.83 8.83
C ILE A 279 17.43 -11.52 9.59
N LEU A 280 16.88 -10.51 8.95
CA LEU A 280 16.66 -9.18 9.51
C LEU A 280 15.18 -8.86 9.64
N TYR A 281 14.83 -8.12 10.69
CA TYR A 281 13.54 -7.49 10.86
C TYR A 281 13.34 -6.29 9.92
N VAL A 282 12.22 -6.27 9.19
CA VAL A 282 11.81 -5.18 8.31
C VAL A 282 10.45 -4.64 8.77
N VAL A 283 10.31 -3.32 8.77
CA VAL A 283 9.11 -2.62 9.20
C VAL A 283 8.61 -1.68 8.11
N GLY A 284 7.30 -1.53 8.02
CA GLY A 284 6.65 -0.60 7.11
C GLY A 284 5.14 -0.73 7.14
N ASP A 285 4.50 -0.42 6.03
CA ASP A 285 3.06 -0.56 5.86
C ASP A 285 2.72 -1.77 4.99
N SER A 286 1.54 -2.33 5.19
CA SER A 286 0.98 -3.37 4.36
C SER A 286 -0.47 -3.06 3.96
N ARG A 287 -0.92 -3.64 2.84
CA ARG A 287 -2.30 -3.54 2.36
C ARG A 287 -2.94 -4.92 2.36
N SER A 288 -4.09 -5.03 3.02
CA SER A 288 -4.80 -6.29 3.29
C SER A 288 -6.30 -6.18 2.98
N GLN A 289 -7.06 -7.26 3.18
CA GLN A 289 -8.51 -7.27 2.95
C GLN A 289 -9.27 -6.41 3.98
N THR A 290 -8.66 -6.20 5.14
CA THR A 290 -9.22 -5.41 6.25
C THR A 290 -8.65 -4.00 6.32
N SER A 291 -7.70 -3.66 5.44
CA SER A 291 -7.26 -2.29 5.28
C SER A 291 -8.13 -1.58 4.27
N ASP A 292 -8.50 -0.34 4.56
CA ASP A 292 -8.87 0.60 3.50
C ASP A 292 -7.74 0.69 2.45
N LEU A 293 -7.90 1.50 1.41
CA LEU A 293 -6.79 1.81 0.48
C LEU A 293 -5.55 2.38 1.21
N ASN A 294 -5.70 2.81 2.47
CA ASN A 294 -4.62 3.19 3.37
C ASN A 294 -3.85 1.94 3.85
N GLY A 295 -2.52 1.99 3.81
CA GLY A 295 -1.71 0.94 4.43
C GLY A 295 -1.90 0.87 5.94
N GLN A 296 -1.67 -0.30 6.52
CA GLN A 296 -1.60 -0.53 7.96
C GLN A 296 -0.19 -0.92 8.35
N SER A 297 0.28 -0.45 9.50
CA SER A 297 1.59 -0.81 10.01
C SER A 297 1.77 -2.32 10.11
N HIS A 298 2.93 -2.80 9.68
CA HIS A 298 3.26 -4.21 9.62
C HIS A 298 4.77 -4.44 9.79
N ALA A 299 5.12 -5.68 10.10
CA ALA A 299 6.50 -6.10 10.24
C ALA A 299 6.69 -7.50 9.66
N TRP A 300 7.81 -7.71 8.99
CA TRP A 300 8.18 -8.96 8.31
C TRP A 300 9.70 -9.12 8.31
N ASN A 301 10.26 -9.99 7.48
CA ASN A 301 11.70 -10.25 7.44
C ASN A 301 12.30 -10.19 6.04
N ALA A 302 13.62 -10.02 6.00
CA ALA A 302 14.46 -10.32 4.85
C ALA A 302 15.55 -11.31 5.28
N ALA A 303 15.81 -12.35 4.47
CA ALA A 303 16.86 -13.33 4.72
C ALA A 303 17.90 -13.27 3.59
N LYS A 304 19.18 -13.33 3.95
CA LYS A 304 20.28 -13.40 2.99
C LYS A 304 20.73 -14.83 2.82
N ILE A 305 20.59 -15.36 1.61
CA ILE A 305 20.93 -16.73 1.28
C ILE A 305 21.92 -16.68 0.13
N ASN A 306 23.12 -17.26 0.34
CA ASN A 306 24.20 -17.26 -0.65
C ASN A 306 24.53 -15.84 -1.20
N GLY A 307 24.47 -14.83 -0.33
CA GLY A 307 24.78 -13.44 -0.67
C GLY A 307 23.63 -12.64 -1.29
N VAL A 308 22.46 -13.25 -1.49
CA VAL A 308 21.27 -12.63 -2.11
C VAL A 308 20.16 -12.45 -1.06
N TRP A 309 19.52 -11.29 -1.05
CA TRP A 309 18.40 -11.00 -0.16
C TRP A 309 17.07 -11.51 -0.70
N TYR A 310 16.27 -12.12 0.17
CA TYR A 310 14.92 -12.63 -0.10
C TYR A 310 13.95 -12.13 0.97
N LEU A 311 12.73 -11.79 0.56
CA LEU A 311 11.68 -11.29 1.46
C LEU A 311 10.87 -12.47 2.03
N ILE A 312 10.46 -12.36 3.29
CA ILE A 312 9.69 -13.38 4.00
C ILE A 312 8.63 -12.69 4.87
N ASP A 313 7.40 -13.19 4.86
CA ASP A 313 6.40 -12.88 5.88
C ASP A 313 5.79 -14.18 6.44
N ALA A 314 6.24 -14.55 7.64
CA ALA A 314 5.75 -15.73 8.36
C ALA A 314 4.35 -15.51 8.96
N THR A 315 3.95 -14.26 9.23
CA THR A 315 2.63 -13.92 9.77
C THR A 315 1.54 -14.18 8.74
N TRP A 316 1.70 -13.68 7.52
CA TRP A 316 0.70 -13.89 6.47
C TRP A 316 0.75 -15.29 5.84
N ASN A 317 1.81 -16.06 6.13
CA ASN A 317 1.87 -17.48 5.85
C ASN A 317 1.35 -18.37 7.00
N SER A 318 1.01 -17.83 8.18
CA SER A 318 0.45 -18.63 9.28
C SER A 318 -1.08 -18.75 9.23
N GLY A 319 -1.76 -17.80 8.59
CA GLY A 319 -3.21 -17.76 8.51
C GLY A 319 -3.76 -16.37 8.17
N TYR A 320 -4.98 -16.10 8.61
CA TYR A 320 -5.62 -14.80 8.43
C TYR A 320 -6.47 -14.41 9.66
N VAL A 321 -6.78 -13.12 9.76
CA VAL A 321 -7.63 -12.55 10.82
C VAL A 321 -8.88 -11.97 10.18
N ASP A 322 -10.03 -12.33 10.71
CA ASP A 322 -11.33 -11.73 10.38
C ASP A 322 -12.09 -11.35 11.65
N SER A 323 -13.38 -11.00 11.52
CA SER A 323 -14.24 -10.63 12.65
C SER A 323 -14.42 -11.73 13.71
N SER A 324 -14.15 -13.00 13.37
CA SER A 324 -14.23 -14.14 14.28
C SER A 324 -12.91 -14.43 15.01
N GLY A 325 -11.81 -13.79 14.61
CA GLY A 325 -10.49 -13.96 15.20
C GLY A 325 -9.47 -14.52 14.21
N PHE A 326 -8.45 -15.21 14.72
CA PHE A 326 -7.39 -15.80 13.91
C PHE A 326 -7.77 -17.22 13.45
N THR A 327 -7.70 -17.45 12.14
CA THR A 327 -7.81 -18.78 11.54
C THR A 327 -6.46 -19.21 10.99
N LYS A 328 -5.92 -20.31 11.52
CA LYS A 328 -4.66 -20.89 11.05
C LYS A 328 -4.82 -21.48 9.65
N GLN A 329 -3.94 -21.08 8.74
CA GLN A 329 -3.85 -21.61 7.39
C GLN A 329 -2.42 -21.43 6.89
N TYR A 330 -1.61 -22.49 7.01
CA TYR A 330 -0.24 -22.47 6.52
C TYR A 330 -0.18 -22.25 5.00
N LYS A 331 0.67 -21.32 4.58
CA LYS A 331 0.95 -20.97 3.17
C LYS A 331 2.44 -20.73 2.98
N THR A 332 2.84 -20.63 1.71
CA THR A 332 4.21 -20.30 1.30
C THR A 332 4.28 -19.14 0.32
N SER A 333 3.15 -18.45 0.07
CA SER A 333 3.09 -17.38 -0.91
C SER A 333 3.95 -16.17 -0.54
N TYR A 334 4.20 -15.97 0.77
CA TYR A 334 5.14 -14.97 1.28
C TYR A 334 6.51 -15.53 1.67
N LEU A 335 6.86 -16.75 1.25
CA LEU A 335 8.19 -17.32 1.47
C LEU A 335 9.02 -17.17 0.19
N PHE A 336 9.87 -16.14 0.14
CA PHE A 336 10.70 -15.78 -1.02
C PHE A 336 9.94 -15.32 -2.28
N PRO A 337 8.82 -14.57 -2.18
CA PRO A 337 8.23 -13.97 -3.37
C PRO A 337 9.23 -13.04 -4.05
N PRO A 338 9.17 -12.90 -5.39
CA PRO A 338 9.98 -11.91 -6.07
C PRO A 338 9.60 -10.50 -5.57
N PRO A 339 10.55 -9.55 -5.55
CA PRO A 339 10.33 -8.19 -5.05
C PRO A 339 9.08 -7.49 -5.58
N HIS A 340 8.78 -7.65 -6.88
CA HIS A 340 7.60 -7.05 -7.51
C HIS A 340 6.27 -7.65 -7.05
N ALA A 341 6.25 -8.90 -6.58
CA ALA A 341 5.06 -9.51 -6.00
C ALA A 341 4.89 -9.10 -4.53
N MET A 342 6.00 -8.98 -3.79
CA MET A 342 5.98 -8.56 -2.38
C MET A 342 5.53 -7.10 -2.23
N VAL A 343 6.06 -6.20 -3.07
CA VAL A 343 5.83 -4.75 -2.97
C VAL A 343 4.37 -4.34 -3.19
N ILE A 344 3.56 -5.19 -3.82
CA ILE A 344 2.15 -4.89 -4.07
C ILE A 344 1.36 -4.80 -2.75
N SER A 345 1.74 -5.60 -1.77
CA SER A 345 1.10 -5.61 -0.46
C SER A 345 1.99 -5.09 0.67
N HIS A 346 3.31 -4.99 0.48
CA HIS A 346 4.28 -4.58 1.52
C HIS A 346 5.12 -3.37 1.08
N PHE A 347 5.07 -2.30 1.85
CA PHE A 347 5.83 -1.07 1.61
C PHE A 347 6.73 -0.76 2.80
N PRO A 348 8.03 -1.06 2.73
CA PRO A 348 8.96 -0.82 3.84
C PRO A 348 9.19 0.67 4.09
N ASP A 349 9.46 1.01 5.35
CA ASP A 349 9.81 2.38 5.75
C ASP A 349 11.16 2.82 5.14
N ASP A 350 12.11 1.90 5.04
CA ASP A 350 13.33 2.09 4.23
C ASP A 350 13.10 1.52 2.82
N PRO A 351 13.08 2.37 1.77
CA PRO A 351 12.82 1.95 0.39
C PRO A 351 13.80 0.91 -0.16
N SER A 352 15.00 0.76 0.43
CA SER A 352 15.99 -0.23 0.00
C SER A 352 15.48 -1.67 0.20
N TRP A 353 14.65 -1.91 1.21
CA TRP A 353 14.02 -3.22 1.48
C TRP A 353 12.92 -3.59 0.48
N GLN A 354 12.57 -2.71 -0.47
CA GLN A 354 11.76 -3.12 -1.61
C GLN A 354 12.52 -4.07 -2.52
N LEU A 355 13.86 -4.09 -2.48
CA LEU A 355 14.75 -4.89 -3.34
C LEU A 355 14.49 -4.69 -4.84
N LEU A 356 13.85 -3.58 -5.21
CA LEU A 356 13.60 -3.19 -6.59
C LEU A 356 14.77 -2.37 -7.13
N PRO A 357 15.12 -2.51 -8.41
CA PRO A 357 16.11 -1.61 -9.05
C PRO A 357 15.70 -0.14 -8.98
N ARG A 358 14.39 0.13 -9.06
CA ARG A 358 13.80 1.45 -8.82
C ARG A 358 12.71 1.30 -7.75
N PRO A 359 13.00 1.66 -6.49
CA PRO A 359 12.00 1.69 -5.45
C PRO A 359 10.81 2.56 -5.84
N LEU A 360 9.62 2.08 -5.52
CA LEU A 360 8.37 2.79 -5.72
C LEU A 360 8.21 3.88 -4.66
N SER A 361 7.58 4.99 -5.05
CA SER A 361 7.07 5.95 -4.08
C SER A 361 5.83 5.39 -3.37
N ARG A 362 5.48 5.93 -2.20
CA ARG A 362 4.24 5.57 -1.50
C ARG A 362 3.00 5.79 -2.36
N GLY A 363 2.96 6.88 -3.13
CA GLY A 363 1.86 7.12 -4.07
C GLY A 363 1.77 6.07 -5.18
N GLU A 364 2.90 5.56 -5.69
CA GLU A 364 2.93 4.45 -6.66
C GLU A 364 2.48 3.13 -6.03
N PHE A 365 2.85 2.87 -4.77
CA PHE A 365 2.34 1.74 -3.99
C PHE A 365 0.82 1.82 -3.83
N LEU A 366 0.29 2.92 -3.30
CA LEU A 366 -1.14 3.11 -3.04
C LEU A 366 -2.00 3.08 -4.31
N ARG A 367 -1.43 3.49 -5.46
CA ARG A 367 -2.11 3.42 -6.76
C ARG A 367 -2.25 2.03 -7.32
N GLN A 368 -1.41 1.07 -6.94
CA GLN A 368 -1.49 -0.27 -7.51
C GLN A 368 -2.74 -1.00 -7.03
N PRO A 369 -3.35 -1.85 -7.87
CA PRO A 369 -4.35 -2.83 -7.44
C PRO A 369 -3.88 -3.58 -6.18
N MET A 370 -4.78 -3.81 -5.23
CA MET A 370 -4.44 -4.49 -3.98
C MET A 370 -4.44 -6.01 -4.20
N LEU A 371 -3.37 -6.55 -4.77
CA LEU A 371 -3.20 -7.98 -4.98
C LEU A 371 -2.33 -8.61 -3.88
N ARG A 372 -2.24 -9.94 -3.91
CA ARG A 372 -1.42 -10.74 -2.99
C ARG A 372 -0.39 -11.52 -3.80
N PRO A 373 0.79 -11.88 -3.25
CA PRO A 373 1.73 -12.77 -3.91
C PRO A 373 1.11 -14.07 -4.42
N GLN A 374 0.10 -14.61 -3.74
CA GLN A 374 -0.66 -15.79 -4.21
C GLN A 374 -1.25 -15.60 -5.62
N PHE A 375 -1.69 -14.39 -5.98
CA PHE A 375 -2.18 -14.07 -7.33
C PHE A 375 -1.14 -14.41 -8.40
N PHE A 376 0.11 -13.96 -8.19
CA PHE A 376 1.22 -14.20 -9.12
C PHE A 376 1.75 -15.63 -9.02
N ALA A 377 1.72 -16.24 -7.83
CA ALA A 377 2.05 -17.65 -7.62
C ALA A 377 1.13 -18.57 -8.44
N ASP A 378 -0.14 -18.18 -8.57
CA ASP A 378 -1.12 -18.86 -9.42
C ASP A 378 -0.93 -18.60 -10.92
N GLY A 379 0.08 -17.82 -11.30
CA GLY A 379 0.39 -17.47 -12.68
C GLY A 379 -0.56 -16.43 -13.27
N LEU A 380 -1.35 -15.74 -12.43
CA LEU A 380 -2.30 -14.74 -12.88
C LEU A 380 -1.62 -13.39 -13.11
N LYS A 381 -2.13 -12.64 -14.08
CA LYS A 381 -1.75 -11.24 -14.32
C LYS A 381 -2.98 -10.39 -14.55
N LEU A 382 -3.12 -9.31 -13.78
CA LEU A 382 -4.22 -8.36 -13.92
C LEU A 382 -3.87 -7.39 -15.05
N VAL A 383 -4.65 -7.42 -16.12
CA VAL A 383 -4.53 -6.52 -17.28
C VAL A 383 -5.33 -5.23 -17.04
N PHE A 384 -6.53 -5.38 -16.48
CA PHE A 384 -7.40 -4.26 -16.13
C PHE A 384 -8.25 -4.64 -14.90
N PRO A 385 -8.51 -3.71 -13.96
CA PRO A 385 -7.97 -2.35 -13.89
C PRO A 385 -6.48 -2.29 -13.51
N THR A 386 -5.80 -1.22 -13.92
CA THR A 386 -4.37 -1.01 -13.65
C THR A 386 -4.09 -0.23 -12.37
N ARG A 387 -5.14 0.09 -11.59
CA ARG A 387 -5.07 0.92 -10.40
C ARG A 387 -5.97 0.41 -9.28
N SER A 388 -5.73 0.87 -8.05
CA SER A 388 -6.48 0.49 -6.84
C SER A 388 -7.94 0.93 -6.84
N GLN A 389 -8.26 2.05 -7.50
CA GLN A 389 -9.62 2.60 -7.59
C GLN A 389 -9.89 3.15 -8.98
N THR A 390 -10.98 2.72 -9.61
CA THR A 390 -11.39 3.15 -10.96
C THR A 390 -12.87 3.52 -11.02
N ASP A 391 -13.23 4.46 -11.90
CA ASP A 391 -14.62 4.81 -12.13
C ASP A 391 -15.24 3.90 -13.21
N VAL A 392 -16.51 3.56 -13.07
CA VAL A 392 -17.29 2.78 -14.05
C VAL A 392 -18.72 3.31 -14.19
N GLN A 393 -19.22 3.35 -15.42
CA GLN A 393 -20.62 3.74 -15.71
C GLN A 393 -21.58 2.54 -15.77
N GLY A 394 -21.04 1.34 -15.97
CA GLY A 394 -21.79 0.09 -16.08
C GLY A 394 -21.19 -0.98 -15.20
N ASN A 395 -20.93 -2.15 -15.78
CA ASN A 395 -20.33 -3.25 -15.05
C ASN A 395 -18.84 -2.98 -14.76
N ALA A 396 -18.41 -3.36 -13.56
CA ALA A 396 -16.99 -3.44 -13.26
C ALA A 396 -16.36 -4.63 -13.97
N LEU A 397 -15.38 -4.33 -14.82
CA LEU A 397 -14.66 -5.31 -15.61
C LEU A 397 -13.31 -5.60 -14.96
N LEU A 398 -12.99 -6.89 -14.81
CA LEU A 398 -11.66 -7.36 -14.49
C LEU A 398 -11.17 -8.24 -15.64
N GLN A 399 -10.05 -7.86 -16.23
CA GLN A 399 -9.38 -8.61 -17.29
C GLN A 399 -8.11 -9.23 -16.72
N ILE A 400 -8.05 -10.56 -16.74
CA ILE A 400 -7.01 -11.36 -16.10
C ILE A 400 -6.43 -12.33 -17.14
N GLU A 401 -5.11 -12.32 -17.32
CA GLU A 401 -4.41 -13.40 -18.01
C GLU A 401 -4.30 -14.60 -17.06
N ASN A 402 -4.85 -15.75 -17.47
CA ASN A 402 -4.92 -16.98 -16.67
C ASN A 402 -4.32 -18.19 -17.42
N PRO A 403 -3.00 -18.22 -17.68
CA PRO A 403 -2.34 -19.27 -18.46
C PRO A 403 -2.41 -20.65 -17.78
N ARG A 404 -2.49 -20.70 -16.44
CA ARG A 404 -2.56 -21.95 -15.67
C ARG A 404 -3.99 -22.48 -15.49
N GLN A 405 -4.99 -21.84 -16.10
CA GLN A 405 -6.39 -22.26 -16.04
C GLN A 405 -6.89 -22.46 -14.59
N LYS A 406 -6.48 -21.57 -13.67
CA LYS A 406 -6.98 -21.58 -12.30
C LYS A 406 -8.47 -21.23 -12.30
N TRP A 407 -9.22 -21.80 -11.37
CA TRP A 407 -10.61 -21.40 -11.18
C TRP A 407 -10.65 -20.07 -10.45
N LEU A 408 -11.46 -19.14 -10.94
CA LEU A 408 -11.58 -17.78 -10.44
C LEU A 408 -12.99 -17.54 -9.93
N MET A 409 -13.06 -16.87 -8.78
CA MET A 409 -14.30 -16.30 -8.24
C MET A 409 -14.09 -14.84 -7.94
N ALA A 410 -15.18 -14.08 -7.99
CA ALA A 410 -15.19 -12.71 -7.53
C ALA A 410 -16.50 -12.41 -6.81
N SER A 411 -16.40 -11.61 -5.76
CA SER A 411 -17.53 -11.02 -5.07
C SER A 411 -17.30 -9.53 -4.93
N TYR A 412 -18.38 -8.77 -4.80
CA TYR A 412 -18.32 -7.35 -4.48
C TYR A 412 -19.07 -7.05 -3.20
N ARG A 413 -18.63 -6.00 -2.50
CA ARG A 413 -19.35 -5.38 -1.39
C ARG A 413 -19.38 -3.87 -1.57
N ALA A 414 -20.50 -3.23 -1.25
CA ALA A 414 -20.54 -1.77 -1.17
C ALA A 414 -19.79 -1.32 0.08
N LYS A 415 -19.01 -0.24 0.05
CA LYS A 415 -18.32 0.24 1.27
C LYS A 415 -19.28 0.64 2.40
N ALA A 416 -20.53 0.97 2.07
CA ALA A 416 -21.57 1.30 3.04
C ALA A 416 -22.28 0.06 3.62
N ASP A 417 -22.04 -1.14 3.08
CA ASP A 417 -22.72 -2.39 3.47
C ASP A 417 -21.71 -3.52 3.72
N ALA A 418 -21.95 -4.33 4.74
CA ALA A 418 -21.12 -5.48 5.05
C ALA A 418 -21.41 -6.70 4.14
N GLN A 419 -22.56 -6.74 3.46
CA GLN A 419 -22.95 -7.92 2.68
C GLN A 419 -22.23 -8.01 1.33
N ALA A 420 -21.50 -9.11 1.14
CA ALA A 420 -20.87 -9.44 -0.13
C ALA A 420 -21.86 -10.15 -1.06
N GLN A 421 -21.79 -9.82 -2.36
CA GLN A 421 -22.58 -10.43 -3.42
C GLN A 421 -21.64 -11.02 -4.48
N ASN A 422 -22.01 -12.16 -5.07
CA ASN A 422 -21.17 -12.80 -6.08
C ASN A 422 -21.27 -12.07 -7.42
N CYS A 423 -20.14 -11.83 -8.08
CA CYS A 423 -20.13 -11.32 -9.46
C CYS A 423 -20.53 -12.39 -10.47
N LEU A 424 -20.26 -13.66 -10.15
CA LEU A 424 -20.43 -14.81 -11.03
C LEU A 424 -21.39 -15.81 -10.39
N ALA A 425 -22.23 -16.45 -11.20
CA ALA A 425 -23.09 -17.54 -10.73
C ALA A 425 -22.28 -18.82 -10.40
N GLN A 426 -21.16 -19.03 -11.08
CA GLN A 426 -20.25 -20.16 -10.92
C GLN A 426 -18.79 -19.72 -11.13
N PRO A 427 -17.80 -20.40 -10.53
CA PRO A 427 -16.40 -20.14 -10.81
C PRO A 427 -16.06 -20.35 -12.29
N ILE A 428 -15.10 -19.58 -12.81
CA ILE A 428 -14.69 -19.64 -14.21
C ILE A 428 -13.18 -19.79 -14.36
N GLN A 429 -12.71 -20.36 -15.47
CA GLN A 429 -11.29 -20.30 -15.86
C GLN A 429 -11.00 -19.19 -16.88
N GLY A 430 -12.05 -18.46 -17.30
CA GLY A 430 -11.98 -17.40 -18.30
C GLY A 430 -11.13 -16.21 -17.88
N SER A 431 -10.82 -15.35 -18.85
CA SER A 431 -9.95 -14.18 -18.69
C SER A 431 -10.68 -12.90 -18.28
N GLN A 432 -12.00 -12.97 -18.06
CA GLN A 432 -12.84 -11.80 -17.89
C GLN A 432 -13.91 -12.05 -16.83
N ILE A 433 -13.96 -11.17 -15.84
CA ILE A 433 -14.99 -11.14 -14.79
C ILE A 433 -15.73 -9.82 -14.90
N SER A 434 -17.06 -9.87 -14.86
CA SER A 434 -17.92 -8.70 -14.91
C SER A 434 -18.81 -8.68 -13.67
N CYS A 435 -18.74 -7.63 -12.87
CA CYS A 435 -19.60 -7.41 -11.71
C CYS A 435 -20.62 -6.31 -12.03
N SER A 436 -21.91 -6.59 -11.91
CA SER A 436 -22.97 -5.59 -12.05
C SER A 436 -23.35 -5.06 -10.68
N PHE A 437 -23.08 -3.79 -10.43
CA PHE A 437 -23.52 -3.16 -9.18
C PHE A 437 -25.02 -2.84 -9.23
N PRO A 438 -25.72 -2.66 -8.10
CA PRO A 438 -27.12 -2.27 -8.11
C PRO A 438 -27.32 -0.74 -8.23
N GLU A 439 -26.53 0.05 -7.51
CA GLU A 439 -26.74 1.49 -7.33
C GLU A 439 -25.42 2.29 -7.49
N THR A 440 -25.52 3.61 -7.46
CA THR A 440 -24.37 4.52 -7.36
C THR A 440 -23.67 4.32 -6.02
N GLY A 441 -22.35 4.18 -6.03
CA GLY A 441 -21.58 3.93 -4.81
C GLY A 441 -20.16 3.45 -5.07
N THR A 442 -19.38 3.34 -4.00
CA THR A 442 -18.05 2.71 -4.05
C THR A 442 -18.16 1.25 -3.65
N TYR A 443 -17.67 0.39 -4.52
CA TYR A 443 -17.69 -1.05 -4.38
C TYR A 443 -16.27 -1.61 -4.34
N GLU A 444 -16.03 -2.54 -3.44
CA GLU A 444 -14.81 -3.33 -3.41
C GLU A 444 -15.09 -4.69 -4.04
N VAL A 445 -14.36 -5.03 -5.11
CA VAL A 445 -14.41 -6.34 -5.74
C VAL A 445 -13.24 -7.18 -5.23
N SER A 446 -13.55 -8.22 -4.47
CA SER A 446 -12.59 -9.23 -4.01
C SER A 446 -12.44 -10.35 -5.03
N LEU A 447 -11.19 -10.77 -5.26
CA LEU A 447 -10.80 -11.85 -6.17
C LEU A 447 -10.31 -13.06 -5.39
N PHE A 448 -10.73 -14.24 -5.85
CA PHE A 448 -10.33 -15.51 -5.27
C PHE A 448 -9.91 -16.50 -6.36
N SER A 449 -8.93 -17.35 -6.06
CA SER A 449 -8.43 -18.39 -6.97
C SER A 449 -8.43 -19.77 -6.32
N GLY A 450 -8.68 -20.81 -7.11
CA GLY A 450 -8.75 -22.21 -6.67
C GLY A 450 -8.15 -23.16 -7.70
N GLY A 451 -7.70 -24.33 -7.24
CA GLY A 451 -7.18 -25.40 -8.12
C GLY A 451 -8.29 -26.22 -8.79
N GLU A 452 -9.45 -26.30 -8.16
CA GLU A 452 -10.60 -27.12 -8.57
C GLU A 452 -11.87 -26.27 -8.59
N GLN A 453 -12.84 -26.63 -9.45
CA GLN A 453 -14.08 -25.90 -9.58
C GLN A 453 -14.89 -25.90 -8.26
N ALA A 454 -15.03 -27.08 -7.65
CA ALA A 454 -15.72 -27.29 -6.38
C ALA A 454 -14.70 -27.55 -5.27
N GLY A 455 -13.94 -26.53 -4.90
CA GLY A 455 -12.87 -26.64 -3.91
C GLY A 455 -12.70 -25.41 -3.05
N ARG A 456 -11.58 -25.34 -2.34
CA ARG A 456 -11.19 -24.17 -1.55
C ARG A 456 -10.65 -23.08 -2.48
N TYR A 457 -11.10 -21.85 -2.26
CA TYR A 457 -10.61 -20.67 -2.94
C TYR A 457 -9.87 -19.77 -1.96
N ASP A 458 -8.70 -19.29 -2.37
CA ASP A 458 -7.90 -18.35 -1.58
C ASP A 458 -8.16 -16.93 -2.06
N TYR A 459 -8.29 -16.00 -1.12
CA TYR A 459 -8.28 -14.57 -1.44
C TYR A 459 -6.93 -14.18 -2.05
N VAL A 460 -6.96 -13.59 -3.25
CA VAL A 460 -5.76 -13.21 -4.00
C VAL A 460 -5.66 -11.72 -4.28
N GLY A 461 -6.69 -10.94 -3.94
CA GLY A 461 -6.64 -9.49 -4.03
C GLY A 461 -8.00 -8.84 -4.11
N GLN A 462 -8.00 -7.52 -4.25
CA GLN A 462 -9.19 -6.71 -4.44
C GLN A 462 -8.90 -5.45 -5.24
N VAL A 463 -9.96 -4.88 -5.83
CA VAL A 463 -9.93 -3.57 -6.47
C VAL A 463 -11.20 -2.79 -6.17
N GLU A 464 -11.07 -1.48 -6.02
CA GLU A 464 -12.21 -0.59 -5.81
C GLU A 464 -12.75 -0.01 -7.12
N PHE A 465 -14.07 0.08 -7.20
CA PHE A 465 -14.80 0.66 -8.30
C PHE A 465 -15.76 1.72 -7.77
N ASN A 466 -15.70 2.90 -8.35
CA ASN A 466 -16.67 3.97 -8.13
C ASN A 466 -17.70 3.91 -9.26
N ARG A 467 -18.95 3.63 -8.90
CA ARG A 467 -20.07 3.76 -9.82
C ARG A 467 -20.74 5.10 -9.61
N SER A 468 -20.76 5.91 -10.67
CA SER A 468 -21.44 7.21 -10.73
C SER A 468 -22.88 7.08 -11.17
#